data_AF-A0A5B0S8J4-F1
#
_entry.id   AF-A0A5B0S8J4-F1
#
_cell.length_a   1.000
_cell.length_b   1.000
_cell.length_c   1.000
_cell.angle_alpha   90.00
_cell.angle_beta   90.00
_cell.angle_gamma   90.00
#
_symmetry.space_group_name_H-M   'P 1'
#
loop_
_entity.id
_entity.type
_entity.pdbx_description
1 polymer ?
#
loop_
_entity_poly.entity_id
_entity_poly.type
_entity_poly.pdbx_seq_one_letter_code
_entity_poly.pdbx_strand_id
1 'polypeptide(L)'
;MSQLPAIICDLMWKSILFQSPEWLDFPREGNGNSFHYARRQWNVVDDPLLRYKYLNNFDAAMNNLESQHKWLSSSHTFVSLKHESDRVVAFERGKLLFIFNFHPTQSYTDYRIGVEWEGKYQVVLSSDEKQRFGGHDRVDLQSEYFTTKMEWNNRKNYVQVYLPSRMVLVLGLKA
;
A
#
# COMPACT_ATOMS: atom_id res chain seq x y z
N MET A 1 14.61 -1.12 19.44
CA MET A 1 13.13 -1.04 19.38
C MET A 1 12.64 -0.53 18.01
N SER A 2 13.26 -0.97 16.91
CA SER A 2 13.22 -0.26 15.61
C SER A 2 12.98 -1.15 14.38
N GLN A 3 12.53 -2.40 14.53
CA GLN A 3 12.38 -3.33 13.40
C GLN A 3 10.95 -3.55 12.90
N LEU A 4 9.94 -3.06 13.62
CA LEU A 4 8.52 -3.27 13.26
C LEU A 4 8.08 -2.68 11.91
N PRO A 5 8.54 -1.48 11.46
CA PRO A 5 8.09 -0.92 10.18
C PRO A 5 8.66 -1.67 8.96
N ALA A 6 9.90 -2.16 9.07
CA ALA A 6 10.58 -2.87 7.99
C ALA A 6 9.95 -4.26 7.76
N ILE A 7 9.58 -4.95 8.84
CA ILE A 7 8.93 -6.27 8.78
C ILE A 7 7.53 -6.19 8.14
N ILE A 8 6.77 -5.13 8.41
CA ILE A 8 5.45 -4.95 7.78
C ILE A 8 5.60 -4.75 6.27
N CYS A 9 6.58 -3.99 5.77
CA CYS A 9 6.74 -3.84 4.31
C CYS A 9 7.32 -5.08 3.62
N ASP A 10 8.30 -5.77 4.22
CA ASP A 10 8.98 -6.89 3.55
C ASP A 10 8.22 -8.22 3.64
N LEU A 11 7.54 -8.49 4.76
CA LEU A 11 6.85 -9.77 4.98
C LEU A 11 5.34 -9.71 4.72
N MET A 12 4.68 -8.56 4.94
CA MET A 12 3.25 -8.42 4.68
C MET A 12 2.96 -8.39 3.17
N TRP A 13 3.95 -8.04 2.34
CA TRP A 13 3.76 -7.88 0.89
C TRP A 13 4.18 -9.09 0.05
N LYS A 14 5.32 -9.73 0.37
CA LYS A 14 5.83 -10.87 -0.41
C LYS A 14 5.10 -12.21 -0.16
N SER A 15 4.31 -12.31 0.91
CA SER A 15 3.81 -13.61 1.39
C SER A 15 2.47 -14.07 0.80
N ILE A 16 1.84 -13.29 -0.10
CA ILE A 16 0.53 -13.64 -0.68
C ILE A 16 0.56 -13.51 -2.19
N LEU A 17 1.64 -13.96 -2.83
CA LEU A 17 1.85 -13.66 -4.24
C LEU A 17 0.72 -14.16 -5.15
N PHE A 18 -0.11 -15.12 -4.71
CA PHE A 18 -1.46 -15.29 -5.27
C PHE A 18 -2.43 -15.78 -4.19
N GLN A 19 -3.48 -15.00 -3.93
CA GLN A 19 -4.61 -15.41 -3.08
C GLN A 19 -5.39 -16.51 -3.79
N SER A 20 -4.83 -17.71 -3.84
CA SER A 20 -5.63 -18.90 -4.11
C SER A 20 -6.73 -18.91 -3.04
N PRO A 21 -7.99 -19.10 -3.43
CA PRO A 21 -8.97 -19.48 -2.41
C PRO A 21 -8.45 -20.72 -1.68
N GLU A 22 -8.92 -20.88 -0.44
CA GLU A 22 -8.65 -22.02 0.45
C GLU A 22 -7.25 -22.03 1.09
N TRP A 23 -6.84 -23.18 1.63
CA TRP A 23 -5.57 -23.42 2.32
C TRP A 23 -4.75 -24.47 1.56
N LEU A 24 -3.45 -24.56 1.85
CA LEU A 24 -2.58 -25.63 1.36
C LEU A 24 -2.64 -26.81 2.34
N ASP A 25 -2.98 -28.00 1.86
CA ASP A 25 -2.91 -29.25 2.65
C ASP A 25 -2.27 -30.34 1.80
N PHE A 26 -1.24 -30.98 2.35
CA PHE A 26 -0.54 -32.08 1.69
C PHE A 26 -1.23 -33.42 1.97
N PRO A 27 -1.09 -34.42 1.09
CA PRO A 27 -1.60 -35.77 1.34
C PRO A 27 -1.06 -36.33 2.66
N ARG A 28 -1.97 -36.73 3.54
CA ARG A 28 -1.65 -37.36 4.83
C ARG A 28 -2.81 -38.27 5.26
N GLU A 29 -2.56 -39.17 6.19
CA GLU A 29 -3.59 -40.08 6.72
C GLU A 29 -4.86 -39.33 7.16
N GLY A 30 -4.70 -38.23 7.90
CA GLY A 30 -5.82 -37.42 8.40
C GLY A 30 -6.62 -36.65 7.34
N ASN A 31 -6.27 -36.73 6.06
CA ASN A 31 -7.10 -36.26 4.94
C ASN A 31 -7.32 -37.35 3.86
N GLY A 32 -7.07 -38.61 4.21
CA GLY A 32 -7.23 -39.74 3.29
C GLY A 32 -6.23 -39.72 2.12
N ASN A 33 -5.02 -39.19 2.33
CA ASN A 33 -4.01 -38.98 1.29
C ASN A 33 -4.54 -38.14 0.10
N SER A 34 -5.37 -37.14 0.39
CA SER A 34 -5.99 -36.28 -0.62
C SER A 34 -4.98 -35.28 -1.20
N PHE A 35 -5.00 -35.14 -2.53
CA PHE A 35 -4.24 -34.13 -3.26
C PHE A 35 -5.06 -32.88 -3.60
N HIS A 36 -6.33 -32.81 -3.17
CA HIS A 36 -7.26 -31.76 -3.60
C HIS A 36 -6.76 -30.33 -3.34
N TYR A 37 -6.15 -30.10 -2.17
CA TYR A 37 -5.59 -28.81 -1.74
C TYR A 37 -4.08 -28.68 -2.01
N ALA A 38 -3.42 -29.74 -2.46
CA ALA A 38 -1.99 -29.77 -2.78
C ALA A 38 -1.72 -29.24 -4.20
N ARG A 39 -2.35 -28.12 -4.56
CA ARG A 39 -2.29 -27.54 -5.91
C ARG A 39 -2.35 -26.02 -5.86
N ARG A 40 -2.10 -25.38 -7.00
CA ARG A 40 -2.30 -23.94 -7.18
C ARG A 40 -3.35 -23.69 -8.27
N GLN A 41 -4.35 -22.87 -7.95
CA GLN A 41 -5.42 -22.52 -8.88
C GLN A 41 -5.02 -21.30 -9.72
N TRP A 42 -4.09 -21.47 -10.67
CA TRP A 42 -3.59 -20.34 -11.49
C TRP A 42 -4.69 -19.67 -12.32
N ASN A 43 -5.66 -20.47 -12.78
CA ASN A 43 -6.79 -20.03 -13.58
C ASN A 43 -7.67 -18.96 -12.91
N VAL A 44 -7.67 -18.81 -11.58
CA VAL A 44 -8.53 -17.84 -10.88
C VAL A 44 -8.12 -16.39 -11.14
N VAL A 45 -6.85 -16.15 -11.47
CA VAL A 45 -6.33 -14.82 -11.82
C VAL A 45 -6.68 -14.47 -13.26
N ASP A 46 -6.69 -15.47 -14.15
CA ASP A 46 -6.95 -15.29 -15.58
C ASP A 46 -8.46 -15.14 -15.89
N ASP A 47 -9.34 -15.62 -15.02
CA ASP A 47 -10.79 -15.52 -15.21
C ASP A 47 -11.28 -14.06 -15.08
N PRO A 48 -11.79 -13.45 -16.16
CA PRO A 48 -12.20 -12.05 -16.16
C PRO A 48 -13.45 -11.78 -15.30
N LEU A 49 -14.25 -12.79 -14.98
CA LEU A 49 -15.44 -12.69 -14.12
C LEU A 49 -15.08 -12.66 -12.63
N LEU A 50 -13.88 -13.12 -12.27
CA LEU A 50 -13.38 -13.08 -10.90
C LEU A 50 -12.65 -11.78 -10.60
N ARG A 51 -12.48 -11.50 -9.31
CA ARG A 51 -11.84 -10.27 -8.80
C ARG A 51 -10.36 -10.43 -8.44
N TYR A 52 -9.80 -11.65 -8.51
CA TYR A 52 -8.40 -11.92 -8.14
C TYR A 52 -7.39 -11.14 -8.99
N LYS A 53 -7.74 -10.85 -10.25
CA LYS A 53 -6.93 -10.00 -11.14
C LYS A 53 -6.58 -8.65 -10.52
N TYR A 54 -7.46 -8.06 -9.72
CA TYR A 54 -7.21 -6.76 -9.09
C TYR A 54 -6.08 -6.82 -8.06
N LEU A 55 -6.05 -7.88 -7.25
CA LEU A 55 -4.99 -8.10 -6.27
C LEU A 55 -3.66 -8.38 -6.95
N ASN A 56 -3.68 -9.22 -8.00
CA ASN A 56 -2.50 -9.50 -8.82
C ASN A 56 -1.93 -8.24 -9.48
N ASN A 57 -2.80 -7.42 -10.07
CA ASN A 57 -2.41 -6.17 -10.71
C ASN A 57 -1.81 -5.19 -9.70
N PHE A 58 -2.38 -5.11 -8.49
CA PHE A 58 -1.85 -4.27 -7.43
C PHE A 58 -0.45 -4.73 -7.04
N ASP A 59 -0.26 -6.03 -6.77
CA ASP A 59 1.06 -6.61 -6.46
C ASP A 59 2.11 -6.29 -7.54
N ALA A 60 1.78 -6.53 -8.80
CA ALA A 60 2.65 -6.17 -9.92
C ALA A 60 2.98 -4.68 -9.95
N ALA A 61 2.00 -3.81 -9.67
CA ALA A 61 2.20 -2.36 -9.66
C ALA A 61 3.17 -1.91 -8.54
N MET A 62 3.11 -2.48 -7.33
CA MET A 62 4.10 -2.12 -6.29
C MET A 62 5.49 -2.65 -6.60
N ASN A 63 5.62 -3.87 -7.12
CA ASN A 63 6.94 -4.40 -7.50
C ASN A 63 7.57 -3.56 -8.63
N ASN A 64 6.77 -3.09 -9.59
CA ASN A 64 7.21 -2.16 -10.62
C ASN A 64 7.58 -0.79 -10.06
N LEU A 65 6.78 -0.26 -9.12
CA LEU A 65 7.08 1.00 -8.46
C LEU A 65 8.38 0.90 -7.64
N GLU A 66 8.63 -0.24 -6.98
CA GLU A 66 9.88 -0.50 -6.26
C GLU A 66 11.05 -0.49 -7.25
N SER A 67 10.87 -1.13 -8.41
CA SER A 67 11.87 -1.15 -9.45
C SER A 67 12.24 0.24 -9.98
N GLN A 68 11.31 1.20 -9.91
CA GLN A 68 11.51 2.59 -10.34
C GLN A 68 12.12 3.47 -9.23
N HIS A 69 11.66 3.33 -7.99
CA HIS A 69 12.01 4.23 -6.88
C HIS A 69 13.04 3.67 -5.91
N LYS A 70 13.31 2.35 -5.96
CA LYS A 70 14.33 1.64 -5.17
C LYS A 70 14.24 1.90 -3.65
N TRP A 71 13.02 2.06 -3.13
CA TRP A 71 12.82 2.37 -1.71
C TRP A 71 13.28 1.24 -0.79
N LEU A 72 13.34 -0.02 -1.25
CA LEU A 72 13.79 -1.12 -0.40
C LEU A 72 15.27 -0.94 -0.02
N SER A 73 16.09 -0.50 -0.96
CA SER A 73 17.52 -0.19 -0.77
C SER A 73 17.80 1.20 -0.20
N SER A 74 16.77 2.04 0.00
CA SER A 74 16.96 3.38 0.57
C SER A 74 17.37 3.31 2.04
N SER A 75 18.39 4.07 2.41
CA SER A 75 18.77 4.27 3.82
C SER A 75 17.76 5.13 4.58
N HIS A 76 17.06 6.03 3.89
CA HIS A 76 16.03 6.87 4.51
C HIS A 76 14.75 6.07 4.76
N THR A 77 14.34 6.03 6.03
CA THR A 77 13.05 5.54 6.49
C THR A 77 12.60 6.36 7.69
N PHE A 78 11.33 6.77 7.74
CA PHE A 78 10.79 7.52 8.87
C PHE A 78 9.29 7.31 9.02
N VAL A 79 8.80 6.93 10.20
CA VAL A 79 7.36 6.82 10.46
C VAL A 79 6.85 8.16 10.98
N SER A 80 6.14 8.91 10.12
CA SER A 80 5.63 10.24 10.45
C SER A 80 4.31 10.20 11.22
N LEU A 81 3.51 9.15 11.08
CA LEU A 81 2.23 9.05 11.78
C LEU A 81 1.86 7.61 12.10
N LYS A 82 1.33 7.40 13.31
CA LYS A 82 0.68 6.18 13.77
C LYS A 82 -0.51 6.57 14.66
N HIS A 83 -1.62 6.95 14.04
CA HIS A 83 -2.77 7.49 14.76
C HIS A 83 -3.79 6.40 15.06
N GLU A 84 -3.93 6.02 16.33
CA GLU A 84 -4.77 4.88 16.75
C GLU A 84 -6.26 5.12 16.54
N SER A 85 -6.77 6.31 16.85
CA SER A 85 -8.20 6.63 16.70
C SER A 85 -8.59 6.68 15.23
N ASP A 86 -7.93 7.54 14.46
CA ASP A 86 -8.15 7.67 13.02
C ASP A 86 -7.75 6.42 12.21
N ARG A 87 -7.00 5.49 12.81
CA ARG A 87 -6.46 4.30 12.12
C ARG A 87 -5.62 4.65 10.88
N VAL A 88 -4.90 5.78 10.95
CA VAL A 88 -4.02 6.24 9.86
C VAL A 88 -2.57 5.99 10.21
N VAL A 89 -1.84 5.41 9.26
CA VAL A 89 -0.39 5.21 9.35
C VAL A 89 0.26 5.90 8.16
N ALA A 90 1.29 6.70 8.40
CA ALA A 90 2.08 7.31 7.34
C ALA A 90 3.58 7.19 7.62
N PHE A 91 4.35 6.93 6.58
CA PHE A 91 5.79 6.84 6.67
C PHE A 91 6.47 7.21 5.35
N GLU A 92 7.69 7.68 5.45
CA GLU A 92 8.59 7.95 4.34
C GLU A 92 9.57 6.78 4.18
N ARG A 93 9.83 6.39 2.94
CA ARG A 93 10.91 5.47 2.60
C ARG A 93 11.51 5.90 1.26
N GLY A 94 12.78 6.29 1.27
CA GLY A 94 13.36 7.05 0.17
C GLY A 94 12.63 8.39 -0.02
N LYS A 95 12.39 8.80 -1.27
CA LYS A 95 11.62 10.01 -1.60
C LYS A 95 10.10 9.77 -1.76
N LEU A 96 9.61 8.64 -1.25
CA LEU A 96 8.20 8.29 -1.28
C LEU A 96 7.58 8.48 0.10
N LEU A 97 6.35 8.98 0.11
CA LEU A 97 5.46 9.03 1.25
C LEU A 97 4.35 7.99 1.06
N PHE A 98 4.26 7.04 1.98
CA PHE A 98 3.21 6.03 2.02
C PHE A 98 2.19 6.42 3.08
N ILE A 99 0.90 6.37 2.72
CA ILE A 99 -0.21 6.77 3.59
C ILE A 99 -1.28 5.68 3.53
N PHE A 100 -1.59 5.10 4.69
CA PHE A 100 -2.57 4.03 4.85
C PHE A 100 -3.71 4.55 5.73
N ASN A 101 -4.94 4.46 5.22
CA ASN A 101 -6.14 4.64 6.03
C ASN A 101 -6.79 3.28 6.27
N PHE A 102 -6.59 2.73 7.47
CA PHE A 102 -7.19 1.46 7.89
C PHE A 102 -8.57 1.62 8.51
N HIS A 103 -9.09 2.85 8.63
CA HIS A 103 -10.38 3.09 9.23
C HIS A 103 -11.47 2.38 8.40
N PRO A 104 -12.40 1.62 9.03
CA PRO A 104 -13.39 0.82 8.29
C PRO A 104 -14.48 1.63 7.58
N THR A 105 -14.76 2.85 8.05
CA THR A 105 -15.84 3.70 7.52
C THR A 105 -15.46 5.18 7.26
N GLN A 106 -14.66 5.80 8.13
CA GLN A 106 -14.28 7.20 8.04
C GLN A 106 -13.27 7.49 6.91
N SER A 107 -13.57 8.55 6.18
CA SER A 107 -12.70 9.18 5.20
C SER A 107 -12.34 10.58 5.69
N TYR A 108 -11.13 11.04 5.38
CA TYR A 108 -10.61 12.31 5.89
C TYR A 108 -10.31 13.26 4.74
N THR A 109 -10.79 14.50 4.82
CA THR A 109 -10.40 15.60 3.92
C THR A 109 -9.32 16.44 4.60
N ASP A 110 -8.45 17.05 3.79
CA ASP A 110 -7.42 17.99 4.26
C ASP A 110 -6.49 17.44 5.36
N TYR A 111 -6.30 16.12 5.39
CA TYR A 111 -5.57 15.42 6.45
C TYR A 111 -4.08 15.70 6.35
N ARG A 112 -3.48 16.21 7.42
CA ARG A 112 -2.08 16.65 7.43
C ARG A 112 -1.12 15.51 7.71
N ILE A 113 -0.18 15.30 6.80
CA ILE A 113 0.91 14.33 6.94
C ILE A 113 2.25 15.08 6.88
N GLY A 114 3.12 14.85 7.87
CA GLY A 114 4.45 15.45 7.91
C GLY A 114 5.38 14.81 6.88
N VAL A 115 6.22 15.62 6.24
CA VAL A 115 7.25 15.21 5.25
C VAL A 115 8.57 15.98 5.44
N GLU A 116 9.70 15.34 5.10
CA GLU A 116 11.03 15.98 5.22
C GLU A 116 11.26 17.04 4.17
N TRP A 117 11.07 16.65 2.90
CA TRP A 117 11.52 17.41 1.76
C TRP A 117 10.42 18.36 1.33
N GLU A 118 10.80 19.63 1.15
CA GLU A 118 9.92 20.60 0.53
C GLU A 118 9.79 20.32 -0.98
N GLY A 119 8.65 20.69 -1.55
CA GLY A 119 8.43 20.63 -2.98
C GLY A 119 7.02 20.19 -3.33
N LYS A 120 6.93 19.48 -4.45
CA LYS A 120 5.67 19.05 -5.03
C LYS A 120 5.61 17.54 -5.09
N TYR A 121 4.59 16.98 -4.47
CA TYR A 121 4.32 15.55 -4.45
C TYR A 121 3.23 15.20 -5.46
N GLN A 122 3.34 14.03 -6.08
CA GLN A 122 2.37 13.51 -7.04
C GLN A 122 1.96 12.09 -6.67
N VAL A 123 0.74 11.69 -7.05
CA VAL A 123 0.29 10.32 -6.87
C VAL A 123 1.12 9.39 -7.76
N VAL A 124 1.87 8.48 -7.16
CA VAL A 124 2.63 7.45 -7.89
C VAL A 124 1.95 6.08 -7.82
N LEU A 125 1.10 5.86 -6.81
CA LEU A 125 0.24 4.69 -6.70
C LEU A 125 -0.96 5.00 -5.82
N SER A 126 -2.16 4.56 -6.24
CA SER A 126 -3.38 4.59 -5.43
C SER A 126 -4.04 3.22 -5.46
N SER A 127 -4.32 2.63 -4.30
CA SER A 127 -5.06 1.36 -4.26
C SER A 127 -6.54 1.51 -4.63
N ASP A 128 -7.04 2.74 -4.76
CA ASP A 128 -8.44 3.02 -5.03
C ASP A 128 -8.78 3.12 -6.53
N GLU A 129 -7.83 2.83 -7.43
CA GLU A 129 -8.08 2.80 -8.88
C GLU A 129 -9.06 1.65 -9.24
N LYS A 130 -10.23 1.98 -9.78
CA LYS A 130 -11.31 1.04 -10.09
C LYS A 130 -10.92 0.05 -11.19
N GLN A 131 -10.37 0.56 -12.29
CA GLN A 131 -10.07 -0.26 -13.46
C GLN A 131 -8.92 -1.24 -13.20
N ARG A 132 -7.88 -0.79 -12.49
CA ARG A 132 -6.66 -1.59 -12.27
C ARG A 132 -6.76 -2.47 -11.03
N PHE A 133 -7.35 -1.97 -9.95
CA PHE A 133 -7.29 -2.59 -8.62
C PHE A 133 -8.67 -2.79 -7.97
N GLY A 134 -9.78 -2.52 -8.67
CA GLY A 134 -11.13 -2.77 -8.15
C GLY A 134 -11.55 -1.81 -7.04
N GLY A 135 -10.90 -0.64 -6.93
CA GLY A 135 -11.29 0.44 -6.04
C GLY A 135 -12.48 1.27 -6.55
N HIS A 136 -12.60 2.51 -6.08
CA HIS A 136 -13.75 3.39 -6.33
C HIS A 136 -13.43 4.70 -7.09
N ASP A 137 -12.18 4.92 -7.52
CA ASP A 137 -11.72 6.13 -8.23
C ASP A 137 -12.04 7.44 -7.49
N ARG A 138 -11.86 7.48 -6.16
CA ARG A 138 -12.17 8.68 -5.36
C ARG A 138 -11.03 9.70 -5.30
N VAL A 139 -9.85 9.36 -5.81
CA VAL A 139 -8.67 10.23 -5.83
C VAL A 139 -8.28 10.48 -7.28
N ASP A 140 -8.12 11.75 -7.64
CA ASP A 140 -7.57 12.13 -8.94
C ASP A 140 -6.06 11.90 -8.95
N LEU A 141 -5.60 11.01 -9.85
CA LEU A 141 -4.20 10.63 -10.01
C LEU A 141 -3.33 11.78 -10.55
N GLN A 142 -3.93 12.81 -11.15
CA GLN A 142 -3.21 14.00 -11.62
C GLN A 142 -3.06 15.06 -10.52
N SER A 143 -3.58 14.81 -9.31
CA SER A 143 -3.47 15.74 -8.18
C SER A 143 -2.01 16.00 -7.82
N GLU A 144 -1.71 17.27 -7.58
CA GLU A 144 -0.42 17.71 -7.06
C GLU A 144 -0.57 18.21 -5.63
N TYR A 145 0.30 17.75 -4.74
CA TYR A 145 0.30 18.08 -3.33
C TYR A 145 1.52 18.94 -3.01
N PHE A 146 1.27 20.19 -2.61
CA PHE A 146 2.32 21.15 -2.29
C PHE A 146 2.64 21.10 -0.80
N THR A 147 3.92 21.16 -0.46
CA THR A 147 4.36 21.21 0.93
C THR A 147 4.17 22.60 1.53
N THR A 148 3.66 22.65 2.75
CA THR A 148 3.68 23.85 3.59
C THR A 148 4.81 23.76 4.60
N LYS A 149 5.63 24.82 4.68
CA LYS A 149 6.78 24.91 5.58
C LYS A 149 6.33 25.18 7.01
N MET A 150 6.07 24.12 7.75
CA MET A 150 5.69 24.13 9.15
C MET A 150 5.96 22.76 9.73
N GLU A 151 6.51 22.72 10.94
CA GLU A 151 6.76 21.44 11.60
C GLU A 151 5.47 20.68 11.87
N TRP A 152 5.47 19.39 11.52
CA TRP A 152 4.35 18.49 11.76
C TRP A 152 4.89 17.07 11.97
N ASN A 153 4.54 16.45 13.10
CA ASN A 153 5.00 15.11 13.50
C ASN A 153 6.51 14.86 13.29
N ASN A 154 7.34 15.76 13.80
CA ASN A 154 8.82 15.70 13.71
C ASN A 154 9.37 15.75 12.27
N ARG A 155 8.62 16.33 11.34
CA ARG A 155 9.08 16.64 9.98
C ARG A 155 9.04 18.16 9.76
N LYS A 156 9.87 18.66 8.85
CA LYS A 156 10.05 20.10 8.60
C LYS A 156 8.87 20.73 7.84
N ASN A 157 8.10 19.92 7.12
CA ASN A 157 7.00 20.33 6.28
C ASN A 157 5.79 19.43 6.49
N TYR A 158 4.63 19.81 5.96
CA TYR A 158 3.48 18.93 5.82
C TYR A 158 2.82 19.06 4.45
N VAL A 159 2.09 18.01 4.06
CA VAL A 159 1.14 18.00 2.94
C VAL A 159 -0.27 17.72 3.46
N GLN A 160 -1.29 18.17 2.72
CA GLN A 160 -2.69 17.85 3.00
C GLN A 160 -3.24 16.94 1.92
N VAL A 161 -3.92 15.87 2.35
CA VAL A 161 -4.41 14.82 1.46
C VAL A 161 -5.87 14.50 1.74
N TYR A 162 -6.60 14.10 0.71
CA TYR A 162 -7.86 13.40 0.85
C TYR A 162 -7.59 11.90 1.00
N LEU A 163 -8.12 11.29 2.07
CA LEU A 163 -7.90 9.89 2.44
C LEU A 163 -9.22 9.15 2.63
N PRO A 164 -9.79 8.59 1.56
CA PRO A 164 -10.86 7.61 1.65
C PRO A 164 -10.62 6.47 2.65
N SER A 165 -11.69 5.91 3.20
CA SER A 165 -11.65 4.72 4.06
C SER A 165 -11.07 3.50 3.31
N ARG A 166 -10.25 2.70 4.01
CA ARG A 166 -9.62 1.44 3.55
C ARG A 166 -8.82 1.62 2.25
N MET A 167 -7.85 2.53 2.26
CA MET A 167 -7.02 2.78 1.09
C MET A 167 -5.54 2.93 1.43
N VAL A 168 -4.73 2.81 0.39
CA VAL A 168 -3.31 3.19 0.37
C VAL A 168 -3.10 4.25 -0.70
N LEU A 169 -2.43 5.34 -0.34
CA LEU A 169 -1.96 6.37 -1.24
C LEU A 169 -0.44 6.47 -1.12
N VAL A 170 0.26 6.43 -2.25
CA VAL A 170 1.71 6.63 -2.30
C VAL A 170 1.98 7.88 -3.11
N LEU A 171 2.68 8.83 -2.50
CA LEU A 171 3.10 10.06 -3.13
C LEU A 171 4.61 10.04 -3.37
N GLY A 172 5.04 10.49 -4.54
CA GLY A 172 6.45 10.69 -4.87
C GLY A 172 6.79 12.16 -5.00
N LEU A 173 7.93 12.57 -4.45
CA LEU A 173 8.45 13.92 -4.67
C LEU A 173 8.84 14.08 -6.15
N LYS A 174 8.22 15.04 -6.83
CA LYS A 174 8.55 15.40 -8.21
C LYS A 174 9.94 16.04 -8.24
N ALA A 175 10.81 15.51 -9.10
CA ALA A 175 12.13 16.07 -9.35
C ALA A 175 12.07 17.45 -10.00
#